data_AF-A0A6B2E6D1-F1
#
_entry.id   AF-A0A6B2E6D1-F1
#
_cell.length_a   1.000
_cell.length_b   1.000
_cell.length_c   1.000
_cell.angle_alpha   90.00
_cell.angle_beta   90.00
_cell.angle_gamma   90.00
#
_symmetry.space_group_name_H-M   'P 1'
#
loop_
_entity.id
_entity.type
_entity.pdbx_description
1 polymer ?
#
loop_
_entity_poly.entity_id
_entity_poly.type
_entity_poly.pdbx_seq_one_letter_code
_entity_poly.pdbx_strand_id
1 'polypeptide(L)'
;KVDAAWHLHELAPELSAFVVFTSVFGVLGNGGQGAYTAANAALDDLVRTRAAAGLPARAIAWGPWARESGMTGTLSEAALR
;
A
#
# COMPACT_ATOMS: atom_id res chain seq x y z
N LYS A 1 1.57 8.85 1.92
CA LYS A 1 0.77 7.60 1.76
C LYS A 1 0.04 7.26 3.06
N VAL A 2 0.78 7.08 4.16
CA VAL A 2 0.22 6.66 5.46
C VAL A 2 -0.78 7.68 6.01
N ASP A 3 -0.40 8.96 6.11
CA ASP A 3 -1.26 10.00 6.71
C ASP A 3 -2.63 10.12 6.03
N ALA A 4 -2.65 10.10 4.69
CA ALA A 4 -3.90 10.17 3.93
C ALA A 4 -4.81 8.95 4.20
N ALA A 5 -4.24 7.75 4.30
CA ALA A 5 -5.02 6.56 4.63
C ALA A 5 -5.50 6.58 6.09
N TRP A 6 -4.71 7.12 7.01
CA TRP A 6 -5.11 7.33 8.40
C TRP A 6 -6.30 8.29 8.50
N HIS A 7 -6.25 9.43 7.81
CA HIS A 7 -7.38 10.35 7.77
C HIS A 7 -8.63 9.71 7.17
N LEU A 8 -8.52 8.92 6.09
CA LEU A 8 -9.66 8.18 5.56
C LEU A 8 -10.19 7.13 6.55
N HIS A 9 -9.31 6.50 7.34
CA HIS A 9 -9.72 5.56 8.37
C HIS A 9 -10.56 6.25 9.46
N GLU A 10 -10.12 7.40 9.94
CA GLU A 10 -10.80 8.16 11.00
C GLU A 10 -12.10 8.82 10.53
N LEU A 11 -12.11 9.37 9.31
CA LEU A 11 -13.19 10.25 8.86
C LEU A 11 -14.28 9.55 8.05
N ALA A 12 -14.11 8.28 7.67
CA ALA A 12 -15.06 7.57 6.82
C ALA A 12 -15.42 6.17 7.37
N PRO A 13 -16.04 6.06 8.56
CA PRO A 13 -16.42 4.77 9.14
C PRO A 13 -17.56 4.08 8.38
N GLU A 14 -18.47 4.82 7.74
CA GLU A 14 -19.64 4.29 7.02
C GLU A 14 -19.38 3.79 5.58
N LEU A 15 -18.13 3.66 5.16
CA LEU A 15 -17.81 3.15 3.83
C LEU A 15 -18.25 1.70 3.64
N SER A 16 -18.91 1.40 2.52
CA SER A 16 -19.22 0.03 2.11
C SER A 16 -17.97 -0.78 1.75
N ALA A 17 -16.89 -0.11 1.35
CA ALA A 17 -15.58 -0.70 1.12
C ALA A 17 -14.46 0.31 1.40
N PHE A 18 -13.37 -0.17 2.00
CA PHE A 18 -12.12 0.59 2.16
C PHE A 18 -11.00 -0.24 1.53
N VAL A 19 -10.58 0.13 0.32
CA VAL A 19 -9.57 -0.63 -0.44
C VAL A 19 -8.30 0.19 -0.58
N VAL A 20 -7.20 -0.32 -0.05
CA VAL A 20 -5.89 0.34 -0.07
C VAL A 20 -4.94 -0.37 -1.02
N PHE A 21 -4.31 0.41 -1.89
CA PHE A 21 -3.31 -0.09 -2.83
C PHE A 21 -1.94 -0.08 -2.14
N THR A 22 -1.48 -1.27 -1.80
CA THR A 22 -0.13 -1.51 -1.27
C THR A 22 0.74 -2.16 -2.34
N SER A 23 1.91 -2.67 -1.97
CA SER A 23 2.84 -3.30 -2.91
C SER A 23 3.39 -4.57 -2.32
N VAL A 24 3.70 -5.55 -3.18
CA VAL A 24 4.42 -6.77 -2.78
C VAL A 24 5.76 -6.46 -2.09
N PHE A 25 6.37 -5.32 -2.43
CA PHE A 25 7.61 -4.87 -1.79
C PHE A 25 7.41 -4.35 -0.36
N GLY A 26 6.17 -4.09 0.08
CA GLY A 26 5.85 -3.86 1.50
C GLY A 26 6.08 -5.11 2.36
N VAL A 27 6.06 -6.30 1.76
CA VAL A 27 6.27 -7.59 2.44
C VAL A 27 7.68 -8.13 2.18
N LEU A 28 8.10 -8.15 0.91
CA LEU A 28 9.38 -8.74 0.51
C LEU A 28 10.57 -7.79 0.74
N GLY A 29 10.30 -6.48 0.83
CA GLY A 29 11.32 -5.45 0.75
C GLY A 29 11.87 -5.27 -0.67
N ASN A 30 12.56 -4.14 -0.89
CA ASN A 30 13.32 -3.89 -2.10
C ASN A 30 14.46 -2.90 -1.81
N GLY A 31 15.67 -3.22 -2.28
CA GLY A 31 16.85 -2.40 -2.09
C GLY A 31 16.66 -1.00 -2.68
N GLY A 32 17.07 0.04 -1.95
CA GLY A 32 16.92 1.43 -2.37
C GLY A 32 15.49 1.99 -2.25
N GLN A 33 14.50 1.19 -1.83
CA GLN A 33 13.10 1.60 -1.70
C GLN A 33 12.58 1.59 -0.26
N GLY A 34 13.45 1.84 0.73
CA GLY A 34 13.11 1.71 2.16
C GLY A 34 11.85 2.49 2.59
N ALA A 35 11.76 3.78 2.21
CA ALA A 35 10.60 4.60 2.54
C ALA A 35 9.30 4.09 1.87
N TYR A 36 9.40 3.59 0.63
CA TYR A 36 8.26 3.01 -0.09
C TYR A 36 7.81 1.70 0.55
N THR A 37 8.74 0.80 0.85
CA THR A 37 8.48 -0.46 1.56
C THR A 37 7.80 -0.20 2.90
N ALA A 38 8.36 0.69 3.72
CA ALA A 38 7.81 1.04 5.03
C ALA A 38 6.39 1.62 4.92
N ALA A 39 6.16 2.53 3.96
CA ALA A 39 4.84 3.10 3.75
C ALA A 39 3.80 2.05 3.34
N ASN A 40 4.15 1.08 2.48
CA ASN A 40 3.21 0.03 2.07
C ASN A 40 2.96 -0.99 3.20
N ALA A 41 3.99 -1.35 3.98
CA ALA A 41 3.84 -2.21 5.16
C ALA A 41 2.92 -1.57 6.22
N ALA A 42 3.08 -0.27 6.49
CA ALA A 42 2.22 0.47 7.41
C ALA A 42 0.75 0.49 6.94
N LEU A 43 0.50 0.55 5.63
CA LEU A 43 -0.86 0.48 5.08
C LEU A 43 -1.47 -0.92 5.22
N ASP A 44 -0.68 -1.99 5.05
CA ASP A 44 -1.16 -3.35 5.30
C ASP A 44 -1.58 -3.53 6.77
N ASP A 45 -0.85 -2.92 7.70
CA ASP A 45 -1.19 -2.97 9.12
C ASP A 45 -2.40 -2.09 9.50
N LEU A 46 -2.53 -0.91 8.90
CA LEU A 46 -3.72 -0.06 9.05
C LEU A 46 -4.99 -0.80 8.61
N VAL A 47 -4.94 -1.53 7.49
CA VAL A 47 -6.07 -2.34 7.02
C VAL A 47 -6.41 -3.45 8.02
N ARG A 48 -5.42 -4.13 8.61
CA ARG A 48 -5.67 -5.14 9.65
C ARG A 48 -6.30 -4.52 10.89
N THR A 49 -5.80 -3.35 11.32
CA THR A 49 -6.33 -2.60 12.45
C THR A 49 -7.79 -2.21 12.23
N ARG A 50 -8.11 -1.67 11.04
CA ARG A 50 -9.48 -1.32 10.65
C ARG A 50 -10.40 -2.54 10.61
N ALA A 51 -9.94 -3.66 10.03
CA ALA A 51 -10.70 -4.90 9.98
C ALA A 51 -10.96 -5.50 11.37
N ALA A 52 -9.98 -5.43 12.28
CA ALA A 52 -10.12 -5.88 13.66
C ALA A 52 -11.18 -5.07 14.44
N ALA A 53 -11.43 -3.82 14.06
CA ALA A 53 -12.52 -2.99 14.57
C ALA A 53 -13.89 -3.28 13.92
N GLY A 54 -14.00 -4.33 13.09
CA GLY A 54 -15.25 -4.71 12.41
C GLY A 54 -15.63 -3.84 11.21
N LEU A 55 -14.74 -2.93 10.79
CA LEU A 55 -14.99 -2.04 9.65
C LEU A 55 -14.51 -2.69 8.34
N PRO A 56 -15.19 -2.44 7.20
CA PRO A 56 -14.72 -2.92 5.90
C PRO A 56 -13.30 -2.42 5.62
N ALA A 57 -12.40 -3.33 5.25
CA ALA A 57 -11.02 -3.02 4.89
C ALA A 57 -10.39 -4.12 4.03
N ARG A 58 -9.67 -3.74 2.97
CA ARG A 58 -8.87 -4.65 2.14
C ARG A 58 -7.60 -3.96 1.64
N ALA A 59 -6.47 -4.64 1.76
CA ALA A 59 -5.23 -4.25 1.12
C ALA A 59 -5.01 -5.12 -0.12
N ILE A 60 -4.54 -4.52 -1.20
CA ILE A 60 -4.08 -5.25 -2.38
C ILE A 60 -2.62 -4.90 -2.61
N ALA A 61 -1.76 -5.89 -2.36
CA ALA A 61 -0.31 -5.79 -2.56
C ALA A 61 0.03 -6.02 -4.03
N TRP A 62 0.15 -4.94 -4.79
CA TRP A 62 0.43 -5.01 -6.22
C TRP A 62 1.91 -5.24 -6.51
N GLY A 63 2.17 -6.09 -7.51
CA GLY A 63 3.44 -6.09 -8.25
C GLY A 63 3.45 -4.99 -9.31
N PRO A 64 4.50 -4.91 -10.14
CA PRO A 64 4.53 -4.01 -11.31
C PRO A 64 3.38 -4.32 -12.28
N TRP A 65 2.63 -3.30 -12.71
CA TRP A 65 1.53 -3.48 -13.68
C TRP A 65 2.02 -3.38 -15.13
N ALA A 66 2.96 -2.46 -15.38
CA ALA A 66 3.65 -2.27 -16.64
C ALA A 66 5.10 -1.90 -16.35
N ARG A 67 6.04 -2.14 -17.27
CA ARG A 67 7.48 -1.91 -17.03
C ARG A 67 7.90 -0.45 -17.27
N GLU A 68 7.27 0.26 -18.20
CA GLU A 68 7.78 1.54 -18.72
C GLU A 68 6.79 2.70 -18.59
N SER A 69 5.82 2.61 -17.68
CA SER A 69 4.79 3.65 -17.52
C SER A 69 4.35 3.82 -16.07
N GLY A 70 3.92 5.03 -15.69
CA GLY A 70 3.48 5.30 -14.32
C GLY A 70 4.64 5.20 -13.32
N MET A 71 4.41 4.60 -12.14
CA MET A 71 5.43 4.52 -11.07
C MET A 71 6.69 3.72 -11.46
N THR A 72 6.63 2.88 -12.50
CA THR A 72 7.75 2.03 -12.92
C THR A 72 8.58 2.64 -14.05
N GLY A 73 8.08 3.66 -14.74
CA GLY A 73 8.74 4.22 -15.92
C GLY A 73 10.09 4.89 -15.66
N THR A 74 10.39 5.21 -14.40
CA THR A 74 11.68 5.80 -13.98
C THR A 74 12.53 4.85 -13.15
N LEU A 75 12.06 3.62 -12.91
CA LEU A 75 12.79 2.63 -12.13
C LEU A 75 13.82 1.91 -13.00
N SER A 76 14.99 1.64 -12.43
CA SER A 76 15.97 0.76 -13.07
C SER A 76 15.44 -0.67 -13.10
N GLU A 77 15.95 -1.50 -14.02
CA GLU A 77 15.60 -2.93 -14.04
C GLU A 77 15.89 -3.63 -12.71
N ALA A 78 16.95 -3.24 -12.02
CA ALA A 78 17.28 -3.77 -10.70
C ALA A 78 16.21 -3.45 -9.66
N ALA A 79 15.53 -2.30 -9.77
CA ALA A 79 14.45 -1.91 -8.88
C ALA A 79 13.10 -2.57 -9.22
N LEU A 80 13.00 -3.30 -10.34
CA LEU A 80 11.81 -4.04 -10.77
C LEU A 80 11.87 -5.54 -10.45
N ARG A 81 13.03 -6.05 -10.03
CA ARG A 81 13.24 -7.45 -9.62
C ARG A 81 12.89 -7.64 -8.16
#